data_AF-A0A7C7WNT7-F1
#
_entry.id   AF-A0A7C7WNT7-F1
#
_cell.length_a   1.000
_cell.length_b   1.000
_cell.length_c   1.000
_cell.angle_alpha   90.00
_cell.angle_beta   90.00
_cell.angle_gamma   90.00
#
_symmetry.space_group_name_H-M   'P 1'
#
loop_
_entity.id
_entity.type
_entity.pdbx_description
1 polymer ?
#
loop_
_entity_poly.entity_id
_entity_poly.type
_entity_poly.pdbx_seq_one_letter_code
_entity_poly.pdbx_strand_id
1 'polypeptide(L)'
;MMNDMLTLTVLEGEFAIHQLPPDAAIPPDVLRADFFALTRTADELSLVCPAGIPVPGVRSEGGWAALKVEGPLDFALTGVLAGLSGALAAAGVSVFAISTFDTDYLLVRVERLPDAVRALREAGHTVDGQPPLSSASLTDIRRRDRAIHDDDWIIALLARAEYGVLATCAGSQPFSVARNFVYDQERHCIYLHGARKGRTYEMVHPGRQASFNVSEMGRLLPADEAGEMSVEYGGVVVFGRVHLVEDPEEAKAALQTLVEKYFPHLQAGRDYSPVRDVDLKITAVLRLDVKAWSGKQKKVAEDFPGAFRFGEYPQGQKEHL
;
A
#
# COMPACT_ATOMS: atom_id res chain seq x y z
N MET A 1 -32.65 7.23 -27.19
CA MET A 1 -32.68 5.90 -26.55
C MET A 1 -32.48 6.13 -25.07
N MET A 2 -33.29 5.51 -24.21
CA MET A 2 -33.11 5.61 -22.76
C MET A 2 -31.72 5.07 -22.44
N ASN A 3 -30.82 5.92 -21.94
CA ASN A 3 -29.52 5.48 -21.44
C ASN A 3 -29.83 4.82 -20.10
N ASP A 4 -29.88 3.49 -20.06
CA ASP A 4 -30.08 2.80 -18.79
C ASP A 4 -28.95 3.21 -17.85
N MET A 5 -29.34 3.72 -16.68
CA MET A 5 -28.39 4.09 -15.65
C MET A 5 -27.72 2.81 -15.17
N LEU A 6 -26.40 2.77 -15.32
CA LEU A 6 -25.56 1.63 -14.92
C LEU A 6 -24.79 2.01 -13.68
N THR A 7 -24.47 1.02 -12.86
CA THR A 7 -23.50 1.16 -11.78
C THR A 7 -22.20 0.53 -12.23
N LEU A 8 -21.08 1.24 -12.05
CA LEU A 8 -19.75 0.71 -12.28
C LEU A 8 -18.95 0.73 -10.98
N THR A 9 -18.09 -0.27 -10.78
CA THR A 9 -17.18 -0.32 -9.64
C THR A 9 -15.74 -0.23 -10.14
N VAL A 10 -14.97 0.73 -9.62
CA VAL A 10 -13.52 0.74 -9.78
C VAL A 10 -12.92 -0.42 -8.99
N LEU A 11 -12.28 -1.36 -9.68
CA LEU A 11 -11.59 -2.47 -9.02
C LEU A 11 -10.36 -1.97 -8.26
N GLU A 12 -10.08 -2.62 -7.13
CA GLU A 12 -8.89 -2.31 -6.33
C GLU A 12 -7.60 -2.71 -7.08
N GLY A 13 -6.60 -1.83 -7.02
CA GLY A 13 -5.28 -2.08 -7.57
C GLY A 13 -5.07 -1.59 -9.01
N GLU A 14 -3.80 -1.54 -9.40
CA GLU A 14 -3.39 -1.20 -10.76
C GLU A 14 -3.18 -2.49 -11.56
N PHE A 15 -3.54 -2.44 -12.84
CA PHE A 15 -3.42 -3.54 -13.79
C PHE A 15 -2.37 -3.23 -14.86
N ALA A 16 -1.82 -4.29 -15.43
CA ALA A 16 -0.93 -4.24 -16.58
C ALA A 16 -1.48 -5.12 -17.70
N ILE A 17 -1.23 -4.69 -18.93
CA ILE A 17 -1.58 -5.40 -20.16
C ILE A 17 -0.28 -5.87 -20.80
N HIS A 18 -0.18 -7.15 -21.09
CA HIS A 18 1.00 -7.81 -21.64
C HIS A 18 0.66 -8.47 -22.97
N GLN A 19 1.57 -8.36 -23.93
CA GLN A 19 1.51 -9.06 -25.21
C GLN A 19 2.60 -10.13 -25.26
N LEU A 20 2.22 -11.40 -25.14
CA LEU A 20 3.13 -12.54 -25.20
C LEU A 20 3.06 -13.25 -26.58
N PRO A 21 4.08 -14.03 -26.96
CA PRO A 21 4.00 -14.93 -28.11
C PRO A 21 2.77 -15.87 -28.06
N PRO A 22 2.22 -16.28 -29.22
CA PRO A 22 0.99 -17.07 -29.29
C PRO A 22 1.10 -18.47 -28.68
N ASP A 23 2.31 -18.98 -28.48
CA ASP A 23 2.65 -20.26 -27.85
C ASP A 23 3.16 -20.11 -26.41
N ALA A 24 3.23 -18.88 -25.88
CA ALA A 24 3.73 -18.62 -24.54
C ALA A 24 2.89 -19.32 -23.46
N ALA A 25 3.58 -19.87 -22.47
CA ALA A 25 2.97 -20.38 -21.25
C ALA A 25 2.37 -19.25 -20.42
N ILE A 26 1.24 -19.52 -19.76
CA ILE A 26 0.61 -18.57 -18.84
C ILE A 26 1.34 -18.64 -17.50
N PRO A 27 1.84 -17.51 -16.95
CA PRO A 27 2.49 -17.51 -15.64
C PRO A 27 1.54 -18.04 -14.54
N PRO A 28 1.97 -19.00 -13.70
CA PRO A 28 1.09 -19.59 -12.68
C PRO A 28 0.52 -18.58 -11.67
N ASP A 29 1.27 -17.52 -11.35
CA ASP A 29 0.84 -16.50 -10.38
C ASP A 29 -0.33 -15.66 -10.92
N VAL A 30 -0.40 -15.47 -12.25
CA VAL A 30 -1.54 -14.82 -12.91
C VAL A 30 -2.82 -15.61 -12.66
N LEU A 31 -2.75 -16.94 -12.77
CA LEU A 31 -3.90 -17.83 -12.57
C LEU A 31 -4.42 -17.86 -11.13
N ARG A 32 -3.65 -17.30 -10.18
CA ARG A 32 -4.03 -17.17 -8.77
C ARG A 32 -4.58 -15.79 -8.43
N ALA A 33 -4.59 -14.84 -9.37
CA ALA A 33 -5.10 -13.50 -9.15
C ALA A 33 -6.63 -13.47 -9.10
N ASP A 34 -7.18 -12.56 -8.29
CA ASP A 34 -8.65 -12.38 -8.16
C ASP A 34 -9.30 -11.89 -9.45
N PHE A 35 -8.54 -11.19 -10.29
CA PHE A 35 -8.97 -10.75 -11.61
C PHE A 35 -7.83 -10.85 -12.62
N PHE A 36 -8.05 -11.55 -13.72
CA PHE A 36 -7.18 -11.57 -14.89
C PHE A 36 -8.01 -11.85 -16.15
N ALA A 37 -7.51 -11.46 -17.32
CA ALA A 37 -8.09 -11.82 -18.60
C ALA A 37 -7.02 -12.35 -19.54
N LEU A 38 -7.36 -13.39 -20.30
CA LEU A 38 -6.49 -14.04 -21.28
C LEU A 38 -7.20 -14.12 -22.61
N THR A 39 -6.54 -13.70 -23.68
CA THR A 39 -7.02 -13.92 -25.04
C THR A 39 -5.86 -14.44 -25.88
N ARG A 40 -5.99 -15.67 -26.36
CA ARG A 40 -5.01 -16.29 -27.25
C ARG A 40 -5.55 -16.27 -28.67
N THR A 41 -4.76 -15.74 -29.59
CA THR A 41 -5.02 -15.76 -31.03
C THR A 41 -3.88 -16.50 -31.72
N ALA A 42 -3.91 -16.56 -33.06
CA ALA A 42 -2.77 -17.06 -33.83
C ALA A 42 -1.54 -16.14 -33.74
N ASP A 43 -1.76 -14.86 -33.42
CA ASP A 43 -0.73 -13.82 -33.44
C ASP A 43 -0.09 -13.61 -32.06
N GLU A 44 -0.87 -13.75 -30.99
CA GLU A 44 -0.41 -13.43 -29.63
C GLU A 44 -1.20 -14.10 -28.52
N LEU A 45 -0.66 -13.99 -27.31
CA LEU A 45 -1.39 -14.13 -26.06
C LEU A 45 -1.45 -12.76 -25.38
N SER A 46 -2.64 -12.15 -25.39
CA SER A 46 -2.94 -10.93 -24.63
C SER A 46 -3.33 -11.30 -23.20
N LEU A 47 -2.68 -10.66 -22.23
CA LEU A 47 -2.84 -10.92 -20.80
C LEU A 47 -3.08 -9.61 -20.05
N VAL A 48 -4.17 -9.55 -19.29
CA VAL A 48 -4.43 -8.52 -18.30
C VAL A 48 -4.31 -9.13 -16.91
N CYS A 49 -3.49 -8.55 -16.04
CA CYS A 49 -3.34 -8.99 -14.65
C CYS A 49 -2.96 -7.82 -13.72
N PRO A 50 -3.02 -7.99 -12.38
CA PRO A 50 -2.50 -6.99 -11.45
C PRO A 50 -1.04 -6.64 -11.77
N ALA A 51 -0.71 -5.35 -11.79
CA ALA A 51 0.61 -4.83 -12.18
C ALA A 51 1.75 -5.28 -11.25
N GLY A 52 1.43 -5.82 -10.07
CA GLY A 52 2.41 -6.40 -9.15
C GLY A 52 2.86 -7.82 -9.50
N ILE A 53 2.26 -8.48 -10.49
CA ILE A 53 2.63 -9.83 -10.92
C ILE A 53 3.69 -9.73 -12.02
N PRO A 54 4.89 -10.30 -11.83
CA PRO A 54 5.94 -10.25 -12.84
C PRO A 54 5.60 -11.16 -14.03
N VAL A 55 5.66 -10.60 -15.24
CA VAL A 55 5.48 -11.32 -16.52
C VAL A 55 6.71 -11.08 -17.39
N PRO A 56 7.59 -12.08 -17.59
CA PRO A 56 8.89 -11.88 -18.23
C PRO A 56 8.82 -11.73 -19.76
N GLY A 57 9.73 -10.91 -20.31
CA GLY A 57 10.21 -11.02 -21.69
C GLY A 57 9.32 -10.43 -22.80
N VAL A 58 8.48 -9.44 -22.51
CA VAL A 58 7.41 -9.02 -23.43
C VAL A 58 7.10 -7.53 -23.45
N ARG A 59 6.36 -7.09 -24.47
CA ARG A 59 5.74 -5.75 -24.48
C ARG A 59 4.68 -5.69 -23.39
N SER A 60 4.79 -4.68 -22.54
CA SER A 60 3.94 -4.53 -21.37
C SER A 60 3.61 -3.07 -21.15
N GLU A 61 2.35 -2.80 -20.80
CA GLU A 61 1.88 -1.47 -20.47
C GLU A 61 1.16 -1.53 -19.10
N GLY A 62 1.79 -0.96 -18.07
CA GLY A 62 1.20 -0.75 -16.75
C GLY A 62 0.33 0.50 -16.68
N GLY A 63 -0.10 0.89 -15.48
CA GLY A 63 -0.85 2.13 -15.26
C GLY A 63 -2.31 2.05 -15.66
N TRP A 64 -2.96 0.89 -15.55
CA TRP A 64 -4.38 0.72 -15.86
C TRP A 64 -5.25 0.59 -14.61
N ALA A 65 -6.41 1.21 -14.62
CA ALA A 65 -7.48 1.00 -13.67
C ALA A 65 -8.67 0.33 -14.37
N ALA A 66 -9.28 -0.67 -13.74
CA ALA A 66 -10.42 -1.40 -14.29
C ALA A 66 -11.73 -0.91 -13.68
N LEU A 67 -12.71 -0.58 -14.52
CA LEU A 67 -14.09 -0.28 -14.16
C LEU A 67 -14.96 -1.50 -14.53
N LYS A 68 -15.48 -2.20 -13.54
CA LYS A 68 -16.45 -3.29 -13.73
C LYS A 68 -17.84 -2.69 -13.90
N VAL A 69 -18.60 -3.13 -14.91
CA VAL A 69 -20.04 -2.83 -14.99
C VAL A 69 -20.78 -3.79 -14.05
N GLU A 70 -21.62 -3.29 -13.14
CA GLU A 70 -22.37 -4.13 -12.21
C GLU A 70 -23.62 -4.72 -12.85
N GLY A 71 -23.78 -6.04 -12.67
CA GLY A 71 -24.90 -6.85 -13.14
C GLY A 71 -24.42 -8.15 -13.77
N PRO A 72 -25.29 -9.17 -13.93
CA PRO A 72 -25.32 -9.90 -15.17
C PRO A 72 -26.03 -9.03 -16.22
N LEU A 73 -25.34 -8.71 -17.31
CA LEU A 73 -25.86 -8.07 -18.51
C LEU A 73 -26.48 -9.15 -19.40
N ASP A 74 -27.75 -9.00 -19.75
CA ASP A 74 -28.42 -9.90 -20.70
C ASP A 74 -27.73 -9.78 -22.08
N PHE A 75 -27.44 -10.91 -22.75
CA PHE A 75 -26.88 -10.92 -24.10
C PHE A 75 -27.76 -10.21 -25.14
N ALA A 76 -29.06 -10.08 -24.89
CA ALA A 76 -29.97 -9.31 -25.73
C ALA A 76 -29.83 -7.79 -25.54
N LEU A 77 -29.16 -7.34 -24.48
CA LEU A 77 -28.93 -5.94 -24.19
C LEU A 77 -27.92 -5.37 -25.19
N THR A 78 -28.33 -4.34 -25.92
CA THR A 78 -27.48 -3.68 -26.92
C THR A 78 -27.17 -2.25 -26.49
N GLY A 79 -26.01 -1.75 -26.90
CA GLY A 79 -25.64 -0.35 -26.71
C GLY A 79 -24.98 -0.01 -25.37
N VAL A 80 -24.86 -0.93 -24.42
CA VAL A 80 -24.13 -0.69 -23.15
C VAL A 80 -22.68 -0.30 -23.41
N LEU A 81 -21.90 -1.16 -24.05
CA LEU A 81 -20.49 -0.87 -24.34
C LEU A 81 -20.33 0.37 -25.23
N ALA A 82 -21.23 0.57 -26.20
CA ALA A 82 -21.22 1.74 -27.08
C ALA A 82 -21.51 3.05 -26.31
N GLY A 83 -22.45 3.03 -25.37
CA GLY A 83 -22.78 4.18 -24.53
C GLY A 83 -21.63 4.53 -23.59
N LEU A 84 -21.08 3.54 -22.89
CA LEU A 84 -19.96 3.74 -21.97
C LEU A 84 -18.69 4.19 -22.70
N SER A 85 -18.29 3.50 -23.77
CA SER A 85 -17.12 3.89 -24.57
C SER A 85 -17.33 5.23 -25.28
N GLY A 86 -18.56 5.56 -25.70
CA GLY A 86 -18.91 6.86 -26.28
C GLY A 86 -18.75 8.01 -25.28
N ALA A 87 -19.23 7.84 -24.04
CA ALA A 87 -19.04 8.83 -22.98
C ALA A 87 -17.55 9.08 -22.67
N LEU A 88 -16.77 7.99 -22.61
CA LEU A 88 -15.32 8.07 -22.35
C LEU A 88 -14.56 8.70 -23.52
N ALA A 89 -14.90 8.35 -24.76
CA ALA A 89 -14.33 8.95 -25.96
C ALA A 89 -14.61 10.44 -26.06
N ALA A 90 -15.82 10.90 -25.70
CA ALA A 90 -16.18 12.32 -25.67
C ALA A 90 -15.33 13.12 -24.66
N ALA A 91 -14.84 12.47 -23.61
CA ALA A 91 -13.89 13.05 -22.65
C ALA A 91 -12.40 12.84 -23.03
N GLY A 92 -12.13 12.29 -24.22
CA GLY A 92 -10.77 11.97 -24.68
C GLY A 92 -10.09 10.89 -23.84
N VAL A 93 -10.85 9.99 -23.23
CA VAL A 93 -10.33 8.84 -22.46
C VAL A 93 -10.36 7.61 -23.35
N SER A 94 -9.17 7.05 -23.61
CA SER A 94 -9.03 5.77 -24.30
C SER A 94 -9.39 4.62 -23.36
N VAL A 95 -10.01 3.57 -23.93
CA VAL A 95 -10.47 2.40 -23.20
C VAL A 95 -9.88 1.12 -23.79
N PHE A 96 -9.60 0.16 -22.92
CA PHE A 96 -9.37 -1.23 -23.29
C PHE A 96 -10.50 -2.07 -22.68
N ALA A 97 -11.36 -2.64 -23.52
CA ALA A 97 -12.56 -3.34 -23.08
C ALA A 97 -12.33 -4.85 -23.05
N ILE A 98 -12.82 -5.50 -21.99
CA ILE A 98 -12.86 -6.96 -21.86
C ILE A 98 -14.21 -7.37 -21.32
N SER A 99 -14.70 -8.52 -21.75
CA SER A 99 -16.01 -9.04 -21.37
C SER A 99 -15.86 -10.40 -20.70
N THR A 100 -16.70 -10.66 -19.71
CA THR A 100 -16.96 -11.99 -19.17
C THR A 100 -18.30 -12.49 -19.68
N PHE A 101 -18.74 -13.66 -19.21
CA PHE A 101 -20.08 -14.14 -19.50
C PHE A 101 -21.16 -13.19 -18.93
N ASP A 102 -20.93 -12.66 -17.73
CA ASP A 102 -21.93 -11.86 -17.02
C ASP A 102 -21.81 -10.36 -17.31
N THR A 103 -20.61 -9.82 -17.56
CA THR A 103 -20.47 -8.35 -17.63
C THR A 103 -19.24 -7.89 -18.39
N ASP A 104 -19.17 -6.58 -18.63
CA ASP A 104 -18.03 -5.89 -19.23
C ASP A 104 -17.16 -5.20 -18.19
N TYR A 105 -15.88 -5.07 -18.52
CA TYR A 105 -14.89 -4.28 -17.81
C TYR A 105 -14.22 -3.32 -18.78
N LEU A 106 -14.08 -2.07 -18.34
CA LEU A 106 -13.43 -1.00 -19.09
C LEU A 106 -12.15 -0.61 -18.36
N LEU A 107 -11.01 -0.86 -18.98
CA LEU A 107 -9.72 -0.42 -18.47
C LEU A 107 -9.38 0.96 -19.04
N VAL A 108 -9.00 1.88 -18.16
CA VAL A 108 -8.53 3.24 -18.51
C VAL A 108 -7.18 3.49 -17.86
N ARG A 109 -6.41 4.44 -18.38
CA ARG A 109 -5.16 4.87 -17.70
C ARG A 109 -5.48 5.43 -16.32
N VAL A 110 -4.71 5.05 -15.29
CA VAL A 110 -4.89 5.49 -13.90
C VAL A 110 -4.93 7.02 -13.81
N GLU A 111 -4.04 7.72 -14.53
CA GLU A 111 -4.02 9.19 -14.61
C GLU A 111 -5.26 9.82 -15.23
N ARG A 112 -6.01 9.08 -16.07
CA ARG A 112 -7.25 9.52 -16.72
C ARG A 112 -8.50 9.00 -16.02
N LEU A 113 -8.37 8.19 -14.97
CA LEU A 113 -9.51 7.67 -14.22
C LEU A 113 -10.40 8.78 -13.64
N PRO A 114 -9.88 9.91 -13.10
CA PRO A 114 -10.75 11.01 -12.65
C PRO A 114 -11.63 11.58 -13.78
N ASP A 115 -11.08 11.71 -14.99
CA ASP A 115 -11.84 12.14 -16.16
C ASP A 115 -12.87 11.10 -16.58
N ALA A 116 -12.50 9.81 -16.54
CA ALA A 116 -13.38 8.70 -16.86
C ALA A 116 -14.60 8.66 -15.92
N VAL A 117 -14.36 8.73 -14.61
CA VAL A 117 -15.40 8.75 -13.57
C VAL A 117 -16.31 9.96 -13.76
N ARG A 118 -15.74 11.14 -14.02
CA ARG A 118 -16.52 12.36 -14.28
C ARG A 118 -17.41 12.20 -15.52
N ALA A 119 -16.84 11.73 -16.64
CA ALA A 119 -17.58 11.54 -17.89
C ALA A 119 -18.73 10.53 -17.77
N LEU A 120 -18.49 9.40 -17.08
CA LEU A 120 -19.51 8.39 -16.83
C LEU A 120 -20.64 8.91 -15.95
N ARG A 121 -20.32 9.71 -14.91
CA ARG A 121 -21.31 10.37 -14.06
C ARG A 121 -22.11 11.44 -14.81
N GLU A 122 -21.45 12.24 -15.65
CA GLU A 122 -22.11 13.22 -16.53
C GLU A 122 -23.04 12.55 -17.54
N ALA A 123 -22.72 11.34 -17.99
CA ALA A 123 -23.57 10.50 -18.84
C ALA A 123 -24.73 9.81 -18.08
N GLY A 124 -24.83 10.01 -16.76
CA GLY A 124 -25.92 9.52 -15.91
C GLY A 124 -25.66 8.16 -15.25
N HIS A 125 -24.43 7.64 -15.27
CA HIS A 125 -24.07 6.38 -14.60
C HIS A 125 -23.55 6.63 -13.16
N THR A 126 -23.73 5.64 -12.29
CA THR A 126 -23.12 5.63 -10.96
C THR A 126 -21.74 4.99 -11.05
N VAL A 127 -20.74 5.55 -10.37
CA VAL A 127 -19.41 4.95 -10.28
C VAL A 127 -18.97 4.91 -8.82
N ASP A 128 -18.83 3.70 -8.30
CA ASP A 128 -18.41 3.34 -6.95
C ASP A 128 -16.94 2.90 -6.92
N GLY A 129 -16.34 2.92 -5.73
CA GLY A 129 -14.92 2.59 -5.53
C GLY A 129 -14.01 3.83 -5.57
N GLN A 130 -12.82 3.71 -4.97
CA GLN A 130 -11.79 4.73 -5.01
C GLN A 130 -10.81 4.45 -6.16
N PRO A 131 -10.23 5.48 -6.80
CA PRO A 131 -9.15 5.27 -7.76
C PRO A 131 -8.05 4.44 -7.12
N PRO A 132 -7.43 3.49 -7.85
CA PRO A 132 -6.33 2.72 -7.30
C PRO A 132 -5.23 3.68 -6.89
N LEU A 133 -4.74 3.51 -5.67
CA LEU A 133 -3.60 4.27 -5.18
C LEU A 133 -2.36 3.81 -5.94
N SER A 134 -1.89 4.61 -6.89
CA SER A 134 -0.58 4.37 -7.51
C SER A 134 0.53 4.53 -6.46
N SER A 135 1.68 3.90 -6.65
CA SER A 135 2.83 4.09 -5.75
C SER A 135 3.26 5.57 -5.66
N ALA A 136 3.16 6.30 -6.76
CA ALA A 136 3.37 7.75 -6.80
C ALA A 136 2.31 8.51 -5.97
N SER A 137 1.05 8.08 -5.99
CA SER A 137 0.00 8.66 -5.15
C SER A 137 0.15 8.33 -3.67
N LEU A 138 0.74 7.18 -3.31
CA LEU A 138 0.92 6.76 -1.91
C LEU A 138 1.99 7.58 -1.18
N THR A 139 2.99 8.06 -1.92
CA THR A 139 4.16 8.73 -1.36
C THR A 139 4.14 10.25 -1.54
N ASP A 140 3.17 10.79 -2.29
CA ASP A 140 3.03 12.23 -2.49
C ASP A 140 2.54 12.95 -1.22
N ILE A 141 3.37 13.86 -0.72
CA ILE A 141 3.07 14.68 0.46
C ILE A 141 2.63 16.07 0.00
N ARG A 142 1.34 16.36 0.18
CA ARG A 142 0.73 17.67 -0.14
C ARG A 142 1.50 18.87 0.44
N ARG A 143 2.01 18.77 1.67
CA ARG A 143 2.86 19.79 2.31
C ARG A 143 4.32 19.56 1.92
N ARG A 144 4.67 19.98 0.70
CA ARG A 144 5.99 19.76 0.11
C ARG A 144 7.14 20.35 0.93
N ASP A 145 6.89 21.46 1.63
CA ASP A 145 7.82 22.08 2.59
C ASP A 145 8.18 21.18 3.79
N ARG A 146 7.43 20.09 3.99
CA ARG A 146 7.60 19.11 5.06
C ARG A 146 7.95 17.72 4.53
N ALA A 147 7.99 17.53 3.21
CA ALA A 147 8.31 16.24 2.61
C ALA A 147 9.82 15.97 2.75
N ILE A 148 10.16 14.73 3.08
CA ILE A 148 11.54 14.25 3.07
C ILE A 148 11.70 13.33 1.86
N HIS A 149 12.64 13.67 1.00
CA HIS A 149 13.01 12.90 -0.20
C HIS A 149 14.36 12.19 -0.05
N ASP A 150 14.99 12.34 1.12
CA ASP A 150 16.27 11.72 1.47
C ASP A 150 16.03 10.36 2.13
N ASP A 151 16.41 9.30 1.43
CA ASP A 151 16.29 7.93 1.92
C ASP A 151 17.18 7.67 3.16
N ASP A 152 18.34 8.32 3.27
CA ASP A 152 19.23 8.15 4.43
C ASP A 152 18.56 8.66 5.71
N TRP A 153 17.79 9.75 5.60
CA TRP A 153 16.98 10.26 6.70
C TRP A 153 15.89 9.26 7.12
N ILE A 154 15.22 8.64 6.15
CA ILE A 154 14.18 7.63 6.39
C ILE A 154 14.79 6.41 7.10
N ILE A 155 15.92 5.91 6.59
CA ILE A 155 16.66 4.78 7.17
C ILE A 155 17.09 5.11 8.61
N ALA A 156 17.65 6.30 8.84
CA ALA A 156 18.06 6.74 10.17
C ALA A 156 16.88 6.85 11.16
N LEU A 157 15.67 7.20 10.68
CA LEU A 157 14.46 7.21 11.52
C LEU A 157 13.98 5.80 11.84
N LEU A 158 13.97 4.89 10.86
CA LEU A 158 13.63 3.48 11.07
C LEU A 158 14.60 2.77 12.03
N ALA A 159 15.89 3.13 11.97
CA ALA A 159 16.93 2.56 12.82
C ALA A 159 16.74 2.93 14.31
N ARG A 160 16.49 4.22 14.61
CA ARG A 160 16.39 4.70 16.01
C ARG A 160 15.00 4.52 16.63
N ALA A 161 13.96 4.35 15.82
CA ALA A 161 12.61 4.27 16.34
C ALA A 161 12.37 3.01 17.18
N GLU A 162 11.74 3.22 18.34
CA GLU A 162 11.49 2.21 19.35
C GLU A 162 10.42 1.21 18.92
N TYR A 163 9.37 1.66 18.25
CA TYR A 163 8.31 0.82 17.73
C TYR A 163 7.71 1.46 16.47
N GLY A 164 6.91 0.69 15.75
CA GLY A 164 6.07 1.22 14.69
C GLY A 164 4.71 0.53 14.68
N VAL A 165 3.81 1.05 13.86
CA VAL A 165 2.42 0.63 13.79
C VAL A 165 2.18 -0.04 12.44
N LEU A 166 1.98 -1.35 12.47
CA LEU A 166 1.57 -2.12 11.29
C LEU A 166 0.07 -2.00 11.12
N ALA A 167 -0.36 -1.50 9.96
CA ALA A 167 -1.75 -1.43 9.56
C ALA A 167 -2.04 -2.42 8.42
N THR A 168 -3.11 -3.19 8.59
CA THR A 168 -3.61 -4.21 7.65
C THR A 168 -5.12 -4.11 7.52
N CYS A 169 -5.69 -4.63 6.44
CA CYS A 169 -7.15 -4.67 6.24
C CYS A 169 -7.69 -6.11 6.14
N ALA A 170 -8.78 -6.36 6.87
CA ALA A 170 -9.58 -7.58 6.74
C ALA A 170 -10.85 -7.24 5.95
N GLY A 171 -10.84 -7.42 4.63
CA GLY A 171 -11.86 -6.83 3.77
C GLY A 171 -11.80 -5.30 3.88
N SER A 172 -12.93 -4.65 4.15
CA SER A 172 -13.01 -3.20 4.34
C SER A 172 -12.67 -2.71 5.76
N GLN A 173 -12.46 -3.61 6.72
CA GLN A 173 -12.17 -3.22 8.11
C GLN A 173 -10.65 -3.04 8.33
N PRO A 174 -10.15 -1.81 8.56
CA PRO A 174 -8.76 -1.58 8.90
C PRO A 174 -8.47 -1.96 10.36
N PHE A 175 -7.23 -2.36 10.60
CA PHE A 175 -6.68 -2.63 11.93
C PHE A 175 -5.22 -2.21 12.00
N SER A 176 -4.82 -1.69 13.16
CA SER A 176 -3.46 -1.20 13.41
C SER A 176 -2.92 -1.78 14.72
N VAL A 177 -1.66 -2.24 14.70
CA VAL A 177 -0.99 -2.81 15.89
C VAL A 177 0.42 -2.25 16.01
N ALA A 178 0.74 -1.70 17.19
CA ALA A 178 2.09 -1.26 17.51
C ALA A 178 2.98 -2.47 17.84
N ARG A 179 4.18 -2.53 17.25
CA ARG A 179 5.16 -3.59 17.48
C ARG A 179 6.60 -3.08 17.36
N ASN A 180 7.48 -3.79 18.06
CA ASN A 180 8.92 -3.75 17.81
C ASN A 180 9.21 -4.26 16.41
N PHE A 181 10.20 -3.65 15.76
CA PHE A 181 10.56 -3.94 14.38
C PHE A 181 12.04 -3.67 14.13
N VAL A 182 12.57 -4.25 13.07
CA VAL A 182 13.86 -3.88 12.50
C VAL A 182 13.72 -3.69 10.99
N TYR A 183 14.40 -2.69 10.45
CA TYR A 183 14.52 -2.50 9.01
C TYR A 183 15.85 -3.12 8.55
N ASP A 184 15.77 -4.03 7.58
CA ASP A 184 16.91 -4.64 6.90
C ASP A 184 17.14 -3.89 5.58
N GLN A 185 18.25 -3.16 5.51
CA GLN A 185 18.59 -2.34 4.36
C GLN A 185 19.04 -3.17 3.15
N GLU A 186 19.69 -4.32 3.36
CA GLU A 186 20.17 -5.18 2.27
C GLU A 186 18.99 -5.84 1.56
N ARG A 187 18.00 -6.33 2.33
CA ARG A 187 16.78 -6.95 1.80
C ARG A 187 15.66 -5.97 1.49
N HIS A 188 15.85 -4.70 1.86
CA HIS A 188 14.85 -3.64 1.73
C HIS A 188 13.48 -4.04 2.30
N CYS A 189 13.47 -4.53 3.54
CA CYS A 189 12.28 -5.04 4.20
C CYS A 189 12.23 -4.70 5.70
N ILE A 190 11.05 -4.79 6.29
CA ILE A 190 10.85 -4.65 7.73
C ILE A 190 10.48 -6.00 8.32
N TYR A 191 11.23 -6.44 9.33
CA TYR A 191 10.90 -7.61 10.13
C TYR A 191 10.17 -7.24 11.42
N LEU A 192 9.13 -8.02 11.73
CA LEU A 192 8.41 -8.00 13.00
C LEU A 192 8.24 -9.43 13.51
N HIS A 193 7.84 -9.57 14.78
CA HIS A 193 7.50 -10.87 15.34
C HIS A 193 6.12 -10.86 16.01
N GLY A 194 5.55 -12.04 16.21
CA GLY A 194 4.29 -12.22 16.93
C GLY A 194 3.98 -13.68 17.21
N ALA A 195 2.80 -13.93 17.78
CA ALA A 195 2.33 -15.29 18.00
C ALA A 195 1.99 -15.98 16.66
N ARG A 196 2.15 -17.31 16.60
CA ARG A 196 1.74 -18.15 15.46
C ARG A 196 0.23 -18.34 15.30
N LYS A 197 -0.59 -17.55 16.00
CA LYS A 197 -2.05 -17.59 15.97
C LYS A 197 -2.64 -16.22 16.31
N GLY A 198 -3.89 -16.03 15.94
CA GLY A 198 -4.62 -14.80 16.17
C GLY A 198 -4.53 -13.85 14.98
N ARG A 199 -5.15 -12.69 15.14
CA ARG A 199 -5.57 -11.86 14.00
C ARG A 199 -4.44 -11.43 13.07
N THR A 200 -3.32 -10.93 13.60
CA THR A 200 -2.20 -10.51 12.76
C THR A 200 -1.66 -11.67 11.93
N TYR A 201 -1.47 -12.85 12.55
CA TYR A 201 -0.99 -14.05 11.86
C TYR A 201 -1.91 -14.48 10.71
N GLU A 202 -3.22 -14.53 10.99
CA GLU A 202 -4.23 -14.92 10.00
C GLU A 202 -4.35 -13.93 8.84
N MET A 203 -4.08 -12.64 9.07
CA MET A 203 -4.16 -11.63 8.02
C MET A 203 -2.96 -11.63 7.09
N VAL A 204 -1.76 -12.00 7.57
CA VAL A 204 -0.55 -11.92 6.75
C VAL A 204 -0.31 -13.15 5.87
N HIS A 205 -1.16 -14.18 5.96
CA HIS A 205 -1.11 -15.37 5.09
C HIS A 205 -2.35 -15.33 4.17
N PRO A 206 -2.24 -15.20 2.83
CA PRO A 206 -1.11 -15.50 1.93
C PRO A 206 -0.28 -14.28 1.47
N GLY A 207 -0.10 -13.29 2.34
CA GLY A 207 0.53 -12.02 2.02
C GLY A 207 -0.48 -10.95 1.60
N ARG A 208 -0.41 -9.77 2.20
CA ARG A 208 -1.38 -8.68 1.96
C ARG A 208 -0.72 -7.32 1.88
N GLN A 209 -1.39 -6.38 1.22
CA GLN A 209 -1.02 -4.98 1.27
C GLN A 209 -1.09 -4.49 2.72
N ALA A 210 -0.07 -3.75 3.13
CA ALA A 210 0.02 -3.17 4.45
C ALA A 210 0.74 -1.82 4.40
N SER A 211 0.52 -1.03 5.43
CA SER A 211 1.37 0.11 5.73
C SER A 211 2.01 -0.05 7.10
N PHE A 212 3.21 0.50 7.25
CA PHE A 212 3.92 0.54 8.52
C PHE A 212 4.30 1.99 8.83
N ASN A 213 3.78 2.51 9.93
CA ASN A 213 4.05 3.88 10.36
C ASN A 213 5.03 3.91 11.52
N VAL A 214 5.98 4.82 11.44
CA VAL A 214 6.85 5.21 12.54
C VAL A 214 6.72 6.71 12.72
N SER A 215 6.59 7.18 13.96
CA SER A 215 6.49 8.61 14.24
C SER A 215 7.16 8.99 15.56
N GLU A 216 7.71 10.20 15.58
CA GLU A 216 8.36 10.84 16.72
C GLU A 216 7.72 12.21 16.93
N MET A 217 7.30 12.49 18.16
CA MET A 217 6.83 13.81 18.55
C MET A 217 8.00 14.63 19.11
N GLY A 218 8.19 15.83 18.58
CA GLY A 218 9.15 16.81 19.07
C GLY A 218 8.50 17.79 20.06
N ARG A 219 8.90 19.05 20.01
CA ARG A 219 8.36 20.11 20.87
C ARG A 219 6.99 20.57 20.38
N LEU A 220 6.11 20.88 21.32
CA LEU A 220 4.90 21.68 21.11
C LEU A 220 5.30 23.14 20.92
N LEU A 221 4.65 23.78 19.94
CA LEU A 221 4.99 25.11 19.44
C LEU A 221 3.81 26.04 19.73
N PRO A 222 3.88 26.85 20.82
CA PRO A 222 2.83 27.81 21.12
C PRO A 222 2.82 28.95 20.09
N ALA A 223 1.66 29.59 19.98
CA ALA A 223 1.42 30.78 19.18
C ALA A 223 0.32 31.61 19.84
N ASP A 224 0.20 32.88 19.47
CA ASP A 224 -0.84 33.77 19.99
C ASP A 224 -2.24 33.32 19.56
N GLU A 225 -2.36 32.79 18.34
CA GLU A 225 -3.60 32.24 17.80
C GLU A 225 -3.64 30.71 17.93
N ALA A 226 -4.77 30.19 18.40
CA ALA A 226 -4.98 28.75 18.55
C ALA A 226 -4.79 27.95 17.24
N GLY A 227 -5.11 28.58 16.10
CA GLY A 227 -4.93 27.96 14.77
C GLY A 227 -3.47 27.83 14.33
N GLU A 228 -2.55 28.54 14.97
CA GLU A 228 -1.12 28.54 14.66
C GLU A 228 -0.29 27.66 15.62
N MET A 229 -0.90 27.24 16.74
CA MET A 229 -0.30 26.27 17.63
C MET A 229 0.04 24.99 16.86
N SER A 230 1.23 24.44 17.11
CA SER A 230 1.73 23.36 16.30
C SER A 230 2.65 22.43 17.08
N VAL A 231 3.23 21.46 16.38
CA VAL A 231 4.12 20.46 16.97
C VAL A 231 5.23 20.15 15.97
N GLU A 232 6.45 20.01 16.46
CA GLU A 232 7.52 19.36 15.71
C GLU A 232 7.24 17.86 15.64
N TYR A 233 7.53 17.25 14.50
CA TYR A 233 7.40 15.81 14.35
C TYR A 233 8.32 15.31 13.26
N GLY A 234 8.70 14.05 13.36
CA GLY A 234 9.24 13.26 12.26
C GLY A 234 8.38 12.02 12.10
N GLY A 235 8.16 11.58 10.87
CA GLY A 235 7.46 10.33 10.64
C GLY A 235 7.74 9.74 9.28
N VAL A 236 7.68 8.42 9.21
CA VAL A 236 7.80 7.62 8.00
C VAL A 236 6.55 6.76 7.86
N VAL A 237 6.01 6.70 6.66
CA VAL A 237 5.01 5.69 6.29
C VAL A 237 5.61 4.83 5.19
N VAL A 238 5.69 3.54 5.46
CA VAL A 238 6.17 2.51 4.54
C VAL A 238 4.96 1.77 3.99
N PHE A 239 4.95 1.51 2.69
CA PHE A 239 3.92 0.76 1.98
C PHE A 239 4.54 -0.47 1.35
N GLY A 240 3.84 -1.61 1.45
CA GLY A 240 4.44 -2.86 1.05
C GLY A 240 3.48 -4.03 1.11
N ARG A 241 4.05 -5.22 0.94
CA ARG A 241 3.36 -6.50 1.14
C ARG A 241 3.93 -7.18 2.38
N VAL A 242 3.07 -7.43 3.37
CA VAL A 242 3.43 -8.18 4.57
C VAL A 242 3.08 -9.65 4.41
N HIS A 243 3.99 -10.54 4.77
CA HIS A 243 3.81 -11.99 4.71
C HIS A 243 4.58 -12.70 5.85
N LEU A 244 4.37 -14.01 6.02
CA LEU A 244 5.13 -14.82 6.97
C LEU A 244 6.47 -15.23 6.36
N VAL A 245 7.53 -15.18 7.15
CA VAL A 245 8.81 -15.78 6.77
C VAL A 245 8.73 -17.29 6.95
N GLU A 246 8.87 -18.03 5.86
CA GLU A 246 8.80 -19.50 5.86
C GLU A 246 10.16 -20.16 6.09
N ASP A 247 11.26 -19.52 5.61
CA ASP A 247 12.62 -20.00 5.82
C ASP A 247 13.03 -19.87 7.30
N PRO A 248 13.30 -20.98 8.01
CA PRO A 248 13.73 -20.95 9.40
C PRO A 248 15.02 -20.17 9.63
N GLU A 249 15.96 -20.17 8.67
CA GLU A 249 17.23 -19.45 8.83
C GLU A 249 17.02 -17.94 8.71
N GLU A 250 16.21 -17.48 7.75
CA GLU A 250 15.78 -16.09 7.66
C GLU A 250 15.05 -15.65 8.93
N ALA A 251 14.13 -16.47 9.43
CA ALA A 251 13.36 -16.16 10.63
C ALA A 251 14.25 -16.03 11.88
N LYS A 252 15.23 -16.93 12.06
CA LYS A 252 16.21 -16.85 13.15
C LYS A 252 17.08 -15.59 13.05
N ALA A 253 17.58 -15.29 11.85
CA ALA A 253 18.37 -14.08 11.62
C ALA A 253 17.57 -12.82 11.95
N ALA A 254 16.33 -12.71 11.47
CA ALA A 254 15.46 -11.57 11.75
C ALA A 254 15.16 -11.39 13.26
N LEU A 255 14.87 -12.49 13.97
CA LEU A 255 14.69 -12.45 15.43
C LEU A 255 15.95 -12.04 16.17
N GLN A 256 17.11 -12.52 15.70
CA GLN A 256 18.40 -12.16 16.28
C GLN A 256 18.68 -10.66 16.10
N THR A 257 18.45 -10.09 14.91
CA THR A 257 18.62 -8.65 14.66
C THR A 257 17.62 -7.79 15.47
N LEU A 258 16.39 -8.29 15.71
CA LEU A 258 15.47 -7.64 16.65
C LEU A 258 16.09 -7.57 18.06
N VAL A 259 16.61 -8.68 18.58
CA VAL A 259 17.25 -8.69 19.90
C VAL A 259 18.43 -7.73 19.94
N GLU A 260 19.28 -7.71 18.91
CA GLU A 260 20.43 -6.80 18.82
C GLU A 260 20.03 -5.32 18.79
N LYS A 261 18.96 -4.96 18.07
CA LYS A 261 18.44 -3.59 18.07
C LYS A 261 17.97 -3.14 19.46
N TYR A 262 17.25 -4.01 20.17
CA TYR A 262 16.58 -3.64 21.42
C TYR A 262 17.40 -3.90 22.68
N PHE A 263 18.38 -4.81 22.61
CA PHE A 263 19.28 -5.17 23.70
C PHE A 263 20.75 -5.11 23.23
N PRO A 264 21.22 -3.98 22.69
CA PRO A 264 22.55 -3.87 22.06
C PRO A 264 23.72 -4.06 23.04
N HIS A 265 23.45 -4.03 24.35
CA HIS A 265 24.44 -4.25 25.40
C HIS A 265 24.63 -5.73 25.79
N LEU A 266 23.85 -6.65 25.20
CA LEU A 266 23.91 -8.10 25.44
C LEU A 266 24.44 -8.84 24.22
N GLN A 267 25.20 -9.92 24.44
CA GLN A 267 25.79 -10.73 23.38
C GLN A 267 25.24 -12.17 23.40
N ALA A 268 24.75 -12.64 22.25
CA ALA A 268 24.30 -14.01 22.07
C ALA A 268 25.45 -15.02 22.31
N GLY A 269 25.15 -16.12 22.99
CA GLY A 269 26.12 -17.14 23.40
C GLY A 269 26.93 -16.78 24.66
N ARG A 270 26.88 -15.52 25.11
CA ARG A 270 27.52 -15.07 26.36
C ARG A 270 26.49 -14.70 27.42
N ASP A 271 25.62 -13.73 27.12
CA ASP A 271 24.65 -13.18 28.07
C ASP A 271 23.27 -13.84 27.92
N TYR A 272 22.95 -14.38 26.74
CA TYR A 272 21.73 -15.12 26.47
C TYR A 272 21.97 -16.21 25.41
N SER A 273 21.07 -17.20 25.33
CA SER A 273 21.14 -18.22 24.28
C SER A 273 20.76 -17.62 22.91
N PRO A 274 21.46 -17.94 21.81
CA PRO A 274 21.02 -17.56 20.47
C PRO A 274 19.61 -18.05 20.17
N VAL A 275 18.95 -17.47 19.17
CA VAL A 275 17.64 -17.94 18.70
C VAL A 275 17.74 -19.38 18.18
N ARG A 276 16.86 -20.27 18.66
CA ARG A 276 16.86 -21.70 18.35
C ARG A 276 15.60 -22.09 17.59
N ASP A 277 15.63 -23.27 16.96
CA ASP A 277 14.48 -23.81 16.23
C ASP A 277 13.24 -24.02 17.12
N VAL A 278 13.43 -24.28 18.42
CA VAL A 278 12.32 -24.41 19.37
C VAL A 278 11.57 -23.09 19.57
N ASP A 279 12.26 -21.95 19.44
CA ASP A 279 11.66 -20.63 19.63
C ASP A 279 10.74 -20.29 18.43
N LEU A 280 11.07 -20.80 17.23
CA LEU A 280 10.22 -20.68 16.02
C LEU A 280 8.90 -21.48 16.10
N LYS A 281 8.78 -22.43 17.03
CA LYS A 281 7.54 -23.21 17.21
C LYS A 281 6.41 -22.39 17.80
N ILE A 282 6.72 -21.29 18.49
CA ILE A 282 5.74 -20.43 19.15
C ILE A 282 5.74 -18.99 18.60
N THR A 283 6.83 -18.59 17.95
CA THR A 283 7.01 -17.26 17.38
C THR A 283 6.88 -17.32 15.85
N ALA A 284 6.03 -16.46 15.31
CA ALA A 284 5.97 -16.16 13.88
C ALA A 284 6.83 -14.92 13.59
N VAL A 285 7.56 -14.96 12.49
CA VAL A 285 8.26 -13.80 11.94
C VAL A 285 7.47 -13.29 10.74
N LEU A 286 7.21 -11.99 10.74
CA LEU A 286 6.52 -11.29 9.68
C LEU A 286 7.53 -10.43 8.93
N ARG A 287 7.45 -10.43 7.62
CA ARG A 287 8.27 -9.60 6.73
C ARG A 287 7.36 -8.70 5.91
N LEU A 288 7.63 -7.40 5.94
CA LEU A 288 7.03 -6.42 5.04
C LEU A 288 8.08 -6.03 4.01
N ASP A 289 7.89 -6.47 2.76
CA ASP A 289 8.71 -6.01 1.65
C ASP A 289 8.34 -4.57 1.32
N VAL A 290 9.32 -3.68 1.34
CA VAL A 290 9.09 -2.26 1.06
C VAL A 290 8.87 -2.08 -0.44
N LYS A 291 7.69 -1.58 -0.81
CA LYS A 291 7.37 -1.19 -2.19
C LYS A 291 7.59 0.31 -2.41
N ALA A 292 7.27 1.11 -1.41
CA ALA A 292 7.42 2.55 -1.42
C ALA A 292 7.40 3.10 0.02
N TRP A 293 7.98 4.26 0.25
CA TRP A 293 7.87 4.96 1.54
C TRP A 293 7.79 6.47 1.35
N SER A 294 7.36 7.17 2.39
CA SER A 294 7.39 8.63 2.44
C SER A 294 7.81 9.09 3.83
N GLY A 295 8.71 10.09 3.87
CA GLY A 295 9.13 10.75 5.09
C GLY A 295 8.50 12.14 5.19
N LYS A 296 8.11 12.55 6.40
CA LYS A 296 7.57 13.88 6.66
C LYS A 296 8.12 14.44 7.96
N GLN A 297 8.59 15.68 7.92
CA GLN A 297 9.12 16.36 9.10
C GLN A 297 8.63 17.80 9.21
N LYS A 298 8.34 18.22 10.45
CA LYS A 298 8.34 19.63 10.83
C LYS A 298 9.34 19.80 11.96
N LYS A 299 10.33 20.67 11.76
CA LYS A 299 11.29 21.09 12.78
C LYS A 299 11.42 22.61 12.70
N VAL A 300 11.51 23.28 13.84
CA VAL A 300 11.75 24.73 13.91
C VAL A 300 13.11 25.01 14.53
N ALA A 301 13.52 26.28 14.57
CA ALA A 301 14.77 26.69 15.20
C ALA A 301 14.81 26.27 16.68
N GLU A 302 16.01 26.03 17.21
CA GLU A 302 16.18 25.58 18.59
C GLU A 302 15.68 26.62 19.60
N ASP A 303 15.78 27.90 19.27
CA ASP A 303 15.36 29.05 20.08
C ASP A 303 13.88 29.45 19.89
N PHE A 304 13.04 28.57 19.29
CA PHE A 304 11.62 28.86 19.10
C PHE A 304 10.95 29.26 20.43
N PRO A 305 10.40 30.49 20.54
CA PRO A 305 9.88 31.00 21.81
C PRO A 305 8.80 30.11 22.42
N GLY A 306 9.01 29.72 23.69
CA GLY A 306 8.04 28.94 24.45
C GLY A 306 7.88 27.49 23.98
N ALA A 307 8.67 26.98 23.03
CA ALA A 307 8.60 25.58 22.63
C ALA A 307 8.93 24.66 23.81
N PHE A 308 8.13 23.61 24.01
CA PHE A 308 8.24 22.71 25.16
C PHE A 308 7.92 21.27 24.79
N ARG A 309 8.36 20.27 25.55
CA ARG A 309 7.98 18.87 25.32
C ARG A 309 6.69 18.54 26.06
N PHE A 310 5.87 17.65 25.49
CA PHE A 310 4.68 17.19 26.18
C PHE A 310 5.04 16.57 27.54
N GLY A 311 4.40 17.03 28.61
CA GLY A 311 4.73 16.65 29.99
C GLY A 311 5.77 17.54 30.67
N GLU A 312 6.54 18.32 29.90
CA GLU A 312 7.53 19.31 30.41
C GLU A 312 6.98 20.73 30.23
N TYR A 313 5.90 21.05 30.95
CA TYR A 313 5.25 22.35 30.83
C TYR A 313 6.09 23.46 31.47
N PRO A 314 6.23 24.65 30.83
CA PRO A 314 6.89 25.80 31.44
C PRO A 314 6.26 26.15 32.79
N GLN A 315 7.08 26.28 33.84
CA GLN A 315 6.59 26.62 35.18
C GLN A 315 5.90 28.00 35.17
N GLY A 316 4.70 28.06 35.74
CA GLY A 316 3.92 29.29 35.91
C GLY A 316 2.58 29.35 35.17
N GLN A 317 2.17 28.31 34.43
CA GLN A 317 0.88 28.28 33.73
C GLN A 317 0.16 26.93 33.90
N LYS A 318 -0.82 26.91 34.81
CA LYS A 318 -1.87 25.90 35.11
C LYS A 318 -1.61 24.95 36.29
N GLU A 319 -2.05 25.39 37.47
CA GLU A 319 -2.39 24.55 38.63
C GLU A 319 -3.70 23.74 38.46
N HIS A 320 -4.26 23.63 37.25
CA HIS A 320 -5.53 22.93 37.03
C HIS A 320 -5.39 21.92 35.88
N LEU A 321 -4.86 20.76 36.22
CA LEU A 321 -5.15 19.48 35.57
C LEU A 321 -5.45 18.46 36.67
#